data_AF-A0A378ADQ6-F1
#
_entry.id   AF-A0A378ADQ6-F1
#
_cell.length_a   1.000
_cell.length_b   1.000
_cell.length_c   1.000
_cell.angle_alpha   90.00
_cell.angle_beta   90.00
_cell.angle_gamma   90.00
#
_symmetry.space_group_name_H-M   'P 1'
#
loop_
_entity.id
_entity.type
_entity.pdbx_description
1 polymer ?
#
loop_
_entity_poly.entity_id
_entity_poly.type
_entity_poly.pdbx_seq_one_letter_code
_entity_poly.pdbx_strand_id
1 'polypeptide(L)'
;MPNTWTHLETLKTGEPKRQYLLQMHAQMMCTGRKWCDFVSFDDRLPPDLAYFKKRIHFDEALANEIESEVKKFLDELDKEISSIKNHDHAS
;
A
#
# COMPACT_ATOMS: atom_id res chain seq x y z
N MET A 1 1.49 13.22 -5.00
CA MET A 1 0.22 13.91 -4.71
C MET A 1 -0.85 13.32 -5.63
N PRO A 2 -2.05 12.96 -5.14
CA PRO A 2 -3.13 12.57 -6.04
C PRO A 2 -3.35 13.69 -7.07
N ASN A 3 -3.53 13.33 -8.33
CA ASN A 3 -4.12 14.26 -9.29
C ASN A 3 -5.59 14.49 -8.92
N THR A 4 -6.19 15.60 -9.37
CA THR A 4 -7.57 15.97 -9.02
C THR A 4 -8.56 14.85 -9.31
N TRP A 5 -8.34 14.10 -10.38
CA TRP A 5 -9.14 12.92 -10.70
C TRP A 5 -9.15 11.89 -9.56
N THR A 6 -7.98 11.54 -9.03
CA THR A 6 -7.87 10.56 -7.94
C THR A 6 -8.53 11.06 -6.66
N HIS A 7 -8.41 12.34 -6.33
CA HIS A 7 -9.08 12.92 -5.17
C HIS A 7 -10.61 12.88 -5.32
N LEU A 8 -11.12 13.28 -6.49
CA LEU A 8 -12.55 13.23 -6.80
C LEU A 8 -13.11 11.80 -6.79
N GLU A 9 -12.36 10.81 -7.28
CA GLU A 9 -12.77 9.40 -7.17
C GLU A 9 -12.87 8.97 -5.71
N THR A 10 -11.90 9.31 -4.86
CA THR A 10 -11.95 9.02 -3.43
C THR A 10 -13.16 9.65 -2.76
N LEU A 11 -13.50 10.91 -3.08
CA LEU A 11 -14.70 11.56 -2.55
C LEU A 11 -15.98 10.82 -2.98
N LYS A 12 -16.06 10.36 -4.23
CA LYS A 12 -17.21 9.64 -4.77
C LYS A 12 -17.41 8.27 -4.13
N THR A 13 -16.33 7.51 -3.93
CA THR A 13 -16.41 6.15 -3.38
C THR A 13 -16.42 6.14 -1.86
N GLY A 14 -15.84 7.16 -1.22
CA GLY A 14 -15.56 7.15 0.22
C GLY A 14 -14.51 6.11 0.62
N GLU A 15 -13.76 5.56 -0.34
CA GLU A 15 -12.81 4.46 -0.13
C GLU A 15 -11.43 4.75 -0.77
N PRO A 16 -10.33 4.50 -0.06
CA PRO A 16 -9.00 4.43 -0.67
C PRO A 16 -8.93 3.29 -1.68
N LYS A 17 -8.18 3.49 -2.77
CA LYS A 17 -7.87 2.41 -3.72
C LYS A 17 -7.14 1.26 -3.01
N ARG A 18 -7.35 0.01 -3.47
CA ARG A 18 -6.74 -1.22 -2.91
C ARG A 18 -5.23 -1.07 -2.65
N GLN A 19 -4.48 -0.47 -3.58
CA GLN A 19 -3.04 -0.24 -3.41
C GLN A 19 -2.68 0.57 -2.15
N TYR A 20 -3.52 1.54 -1.75
CA TYR A 20 -3.31 2.30 -0.53
C TYR A 20 -3.73 1.52 0.72
N LEU A 21 -4.74 0.65 0.61
CA LEU A 21 -5.07 -0.29 1.69
C LEU A 21 -3.90 -1.22 1.96
N LEU A 22 -3.29 -1.79 0.91
CA LEU A 22 -2.09 -2.64 1.02
C LEU A 22 -0.93 -1.87 1.68
N GLN A 23 -0.66 -0.65 1.22
CA GLN A 23 0.39 0.22 1.80
C GLN A 23 0.16 0.49 3.28
N MET A 24 -1.05 0.90 3.67
CA MET A 24 -1.38 1.21 5.06
C MET A 24 -1.31 -0.04 5.95
N HIS A 25 -1.73 -1.21 5.45
CA HIS A 25 -1.61 -2.45 6.19
C HIS A 25 -0.16 -2.87 6.39
N ALA A 26 0.68 -2.78 5.35
CA ALA A 26 2.12 -3.01 5.49
C ALA A 26 2.76 -2.08 6.54
N GLN A 27 2.39 -0.79 6.55
CA GLN A 27 2.84 0.16 7.57
C GLN A 27 2.38 -0.25 8.99
N MET A 28 1.12 -0.65 9.14
CA MET A 28 0.58 -1.10 10.44
C MET A 28 1.25 -2.40 10.91
N MET A 29 1.51 -3.34 10.01
CA MET A 29 2.26 -4.58 10.31
C MET A 29 3.66 -4.26 10.85
N CYS A 30 4.41 -3.38 10.19
CA CYS A 30 5.76 -3.01 10.62
C CYS A 30 5.81 -2.21 11.93
N THR A 31 4.74 -1.51 12.29
CA THR A 31 4.72 -0.60 13.46
C THR A 31 3.88 -1.08 14.63
N GLY A 32 3.11 -2.17 14.45
CA GLY A 32 2.16 -2.68 15.45
C GLY A 32 0.94 -1.78 15.68
N ARG A 33 0.73 -0.75 14.85
CA ARG A 33 -0.43 0.17 14.95
C ARG A 33 -1.72 -0.56 14.57
N LYS A 34 -2.83 -0.19 15.21
CA LYS A 34 -4.15 -0.82 15.00
C LYS A 34 -5.05 -0.08 14.00
N TRP A 35 -4.60 1.08 13.52
CA TRP A 35 -5.29 1.87 12.53
C TRP A 35 -4.33 2.87 11.86
N CYS A 36 -4.71 3.33 10.68
CA CYS A 36 -4.08 4.41 9.93
C CYS A 36 -5.18 5.38 9.45
N ASP A 37 -4.98 6.67 9.63
CA ASP A 37 -5.87 7.69 9.06
C ASP A 37 -5.40 8.00 7.64
N PHE A 38 -6.17 7.55 6.64
CA PHE A 38 -5.97 7.92 5.23
C PHE A 38 -6.45 9.35 5.01
N VAL A 39 -5.60 10.18 4.42
CA VAL A 39 -5.93 11.55 4.03
C VAL A 39 -5.69 11.72 2.54
N SER A 40 -6.70 12.25 1.85
CA SER A 40 -6.59 12.73 0.48
C SER A 40 -6.87 14.24 0.49
N PHE A 41 -6.07 15.01 -0.23
CA PHE A 41 -6.17 16.47 -0.23
C PHE A 41 -5.85 17.04 -1.62
N ASP A 42 -6.61 18.03 -2.05
CA ASP A 42 -6.38 18.80 -3.27
C ASP A 42 -6.84 20.27 -3.09
N ASP A 43 -5.88 21.19 -3.00
CA ASP A 43 -6.11 22.63 -2.79
C ASP A 43 -6.66 23.37 -4.01
N ARG A 44 -6.71 22.71 -5.18
CA ARG A 44 -7.31 23.27 -6.39
C ARG A 44 -8.83 23.20 -6.39
N LEU A 45 -9.42 22.42 -5.48
CA LEU A 45 -10.87 22.27 -5.34
C LEU A 45 -11.45 23.27 -4.32
N PRO A 46 -12.77 23.53 -4.36
CA PRO A 46 -13.46 24.29 -3.33
C PRO A 46 -13.20 23.72 -1.91
N PRO A 47 -13.21 24.55 -0.85
CA PRO A 47 -12.82 24.13 0.50
C PRO A 47 -13.55 22.91 1.06
N ASP A 48 -14.82 22.73 0.69
CA ASP A 48 -15.68 21.60 1.09
C ASP A 48 -15.34 20.29 0.36
N LEU A 49 -14.61 20.38 -0.76
CA LEU A 49 -14.12 19.26 -1.56
C LEU A 49 -12.60 19.08 -1.49
N ALA A 50 -11.88 19.94 -0.77
CA ALA A 50 -10.42 19.91 -0.75
C ALA A 50 -9.85 18.83 0.17
N TYR A 51 -10.61 18.36 1.15
CA TYR A 51 -10.13 17.46 2.22
C TYR A 51 -11.02 16.24 2.38
N PHE A 52 -10.40 15.07 2.40
CA PHE A 52 -11.03 13.81 2.74
C PHE A 52 -10.18 13.06 3.77
N LYS A 53 -10.83 12.49 4.78
CA LYS A 53 -10.20 11.62 5.77
C LYS A 53 -11.04 10.38 6.01
N LYS A 54 -10.37 9.23 6.07
CA LYS A 54 -10.98 7.99 6.52
C LYS A 54 -10.04 7.20 7.43
N ARG A 55 -10.57 6.73 8.56
CA ARG A 55 -9.84 5.79 9.42
C ARG A 55 -9.93 4.39 8.84
N ILE A 56 -8.77 3.77 8.63
CA ILE A 56 -8.66 2.38 8.24
C ILE A 56 -8.18 1.60 9.45
N HIS A 57 -8.99 0.63 9.88
CA HIS A 57 -8.62 -0.28 10.95
C HIS A 57 -7.75 -1.41 10.39
N PHE A 58 -6.87 -1.94 11.23
CA PHE A 58 -6.07 -3.12 10.89
C PHE A 58 -6.99 -4.31 10.61
N ASP A 59 -6.85 -4.88 9.42
CA ASP A 59 -7.50 -6.11 9.00
C ASP A 59 -6.48 -7.26 9.00
N GLU A 60 -6.71 -8.25 9.85
CA GLU A 60 -5.83 -9.42 10.01
C GLU A 60 -5.83 -10.32 8.77
N ALA A 61 -6.96 -10.45 8.07
CA ALA A 61 -7.04 -11.26 6.86
C ALA A 61 -6.20 -10.63 5.74
N LEU A 62 -6.28 -9.31 5.58
CA LEU A 62 -5.46 -8.57 4.63
C LEU A 62 -3.97 -8.59 5.01
N ALA A 63 -3.65 -8.51 6.30
CA ALA A 63 -2.28 -8.62 6.77
C ALA A 63 -1.67 -9.99 6.44
N ASN A 64 -2.43 -11.07 6.65
CA ASN A 64 -2.01 -12.43 6.32
C ASN A 64 -1.82 -12.63 4.81
N GLU A 65 -2.71 -12.06 3.98
CA GLU A 65 -2.55 -12.04 2.52
C GLU A 65 -1.23 -11.35 2.12
N ILE A 66 -0.97 -10.15 2.66
CA ILE A 66 0.26 -9.39 2.39
C ILE A 66 1.49 -10.18 2.84
N GLU A 67 1.49 -10.73 4.05
CA GLU A 67 2.63 -11.47 4.59
C GLU A 67 2.97 -12.70 3.74
N SER A 68 1.95 -13.44 3.30
CA SER A 68 2.11 -14.61 2.44
C SER A 68 2.77 -14.24 1.11
N GLU A 69 2.23 -13.22 0.42
CA GLU A 69 2.74 -12.80 -0.89
C GLU A 69 4.14 -12.19 -0.78
N VAL A 70 4.45 -11.45 0.29
CA VAL A 70 5.80 -10.91 0.53
C VAL A 70 6.81 -12.03 0.75
N LYS A 71 6.49 -13.06 1.54
CA LYS A 71 7.39 -14.22 1.75
C LYS A 71 7.67 -14.94 0.44
N LYS A 72 6.62 -15.20 -0.35
CA LYS A 72 6.76 -15.83 -1.66
C LYS A 72 7.64 -15.02 -2.60
N PHE A 73 7.43 -13.70 -2.65
CA PHE A 73 8.26 -12.80 -3.46
C PHE A 73 9.73 -12.82 -3.03
N LEU A 74 10.02 -12.81 -1.73
CA LEU A 74 11.38 -12.88 -1.21
C LEU A 74 12.06 -14.21 -1.58
N ASP A 75 11.34 -15.34 -1.48
CA ASP A 75 11.85 -16.65 -1.88
C ASP A 75 12.17 -16.71 -3.39
N GLU A 76 11.35 -16.09 -4.23
CA GLU A 76 11.57 -15.99 -5.67
C GLU A 76 12.78 -15.10 -5.99
N LEU A 77 12.91 -13.97 -5.30
CA LEU A 77 14.04 -13.05 -5.44
C LEU A 77 15.36 -13.71 -5.03
N ASP A 78 15.40 -14.45 -3.93
CA ASP A 78 16.60 -15.15 -3.45
C ASP A 78 17.06 -16.22 -4.44
N LYS A 79 16.12 -16.94 -5.08
CA LYS A 79 16.42 -17.90 -6.15
C LYS A 79 17.03 -17.21 -7.36
N GLU A 80 16.48 -16.07 -7.76
CA GLU A 80 16.99 -15.30 -8.91
C GLU A 80 18.41 -14.78 -8.64
N ILE A 81 18.66 -14.22 -7.46
CA ILE A 81 20.00 -13.76 -7.04
C ILE A 81 21.00 -14.93 -7.04
N SER A 82 20.58 -16.10 -6.55
CA SER A 82 21.42 -17.30 -6.53
C SER A 82 21.77 -17.78 -7.95
N SER A 83 20.80 -17.73 -8.87
CA SER A 83 20.99 -18.07 -10.29
C SER A 83 22.06 -17.18 -10.93
N ILE A 84 21.95 -15.86 -10.73
CA ILE A 84 22.90 -14.86 -11.26
C ILE A 84 24.32 -15.11 -10.71
N LYS A 85 24.47 -15.27 -9.39
CA LYS A 85 25.78 -15.50 -8.76
C LYS A 85 26.46 -16.78 -9.25
N ASN A 86 25.69 -17.84 -9.47
CA ASN A 86 26.23 -19.12 -9.95
C ASN A 86 26.69 -19.03 -11.42
N HIS A 87 26.08 -18.18 -12.24
CA HIS A 87 26.52 -17.93 -13.62
C HIS A 87 27.87 -17.20 -13.68
N ASP A 88 28.12 -16.24 -12.78
CA ASP A 88 29.38 -15.48 -12.74
C ASP A 88 30.59 -16.33 -12.27
N HIS A 89 30.36 -17.44 -11.55
CA HIS A 89 31.42 -18.32 -11.05
C HIS A 89 31.78 -19.47 -12.00
N ALA A 90 31.04 -19.61 -13.10
CA ALA A 90 31.24 -20.61 -14.15
C ALA A 90 31.90 -20.05 -15.42
N SER A 91 32.33 -18.78 -15.40
CA SER A 91 33.05 -18.10 -16.50
C SER A 91 34.51 -17.85 -16.16
#